data_AF-A0A5E4JAK1-F1
#
_entry.id   AF-A0A5E4JAK1-F1
#
_cell.length_a   1.000
_cell.length_b   1.000
_cell.length_c   1.000
_cell.angle_alpha   90.00
_cell.angle_beta   90.00
_cell.angle_gamma   90.00
#
_symmetry.space_group_name_H-M   'P 1'
#
loop_
_entity.id
_entity.type
_entity.pdbx_description
1 polymer ?
#
loop_
_entity_poly.entity_id
_entity_poly.type
_entity_poly.pdbx_seq_one_letter_code
_entity_poly.pdbx_strand_id
1 'polypeptide(L)'
;MITSTQSEVKELKKIQSVLDKLMISNTVELVLLYPALKRRNDSKNVTLCGGSYNPFHIGHEELLKKTLEFVDGSEAISYITLNHSLGKVVSGASFAERLYMLRLEQQRLPFMSVGVINDGFYRNWFHKLKKFHPSEELNYFCVMGADLFPRVIEGNNESDYPKIFSIPWLVAKRGGKAYDDFLIPKSVNPYLNMISSVPLPENVKDVSSSGLKNILKDRDSKVLDYILKDVFKFISRRNLYQ
;
A
#
# COMPACT_ATOMS: atom_id res chain seq x y z
N MET A 1 -15.81 16.28 22.92
CA MET A 1 -14.81 15.21 22.76
C MET A 1 -15.53 13.89 22.58
N ILE A 2 -15.41 13.25 21.42
CA ILE A 2 -15.96 11.91 21.22
C ILE A 2 -14.86 10.92 21.64
N THR A 3 -15.11 10.11 22.66
CA THR A 3 -14.13 9.17 23.19
C THR A 3 -13.93 7.99 22.23
N SER A 4 -12.69 7.50 22.12
CA SER A 4 -12.39 6.24 21.43
C SER A 4 -13.15 5.09 22.10
N THR A 5 -13.63 4.13 21.32
CA THR A 5 -14.28 2.93 21.89
C THR A 5 -13.22 2.06 22.57
N GLN A 6 -13.62 1.30 23.60
CA GLN A 6 -12.71 0.37 24.27
C GLN A 6 -12.14 -0.68 23.30
N SER A 7 -12.92 -1.10 22.31
CA SER A 7 -12.49 -1.99 21.23
C SER A 7 -11.40 -1.37 20.35
N GLU A 8 -11.55 -0.10 19.95
CA GLU A 8 -10.55 0.63 19.17
C GLU A 8 -9.22 0.76 19.92
N VAL A 9 -9.27 1.14 21.20
CA VAL A 9 -8.05 1.26 22.03
C VAL A 9 -7.33 -0.08 22.16
N LYS A 10 -8.08 -1.18 22.36
CA LYS A 10 -7.52 -2.53 22.43
C LYS A 10 -6.85 -2.91 21.11
N GLU A 11 -7.47 -2.58 19.98
CA GLU A 11 -6.93 -2.92 18.66
C GLU A 11 -5.66 -2.11 18.34
N LEU A 12 -5.65 -0.81 18.62
CA LEU A 12 -4.46 0.02 18.44
C LEU A 12 -3.28 -0.47 19.28
N LYS A 13 -3.52 -0.90 20.53
CA LYS A 13 -2.48 -1.51 21.38
C LYS A 13 -1.93 -2.81 20.79
N LYS A 14 -2.81 -3.66 20.23
CA LYS A 14 -2.41 -4.89 19.55
C LYS A 14 -1.53 -4.59 18.33
N ILE A 15 -1.94 -3.63 17.50
CA ILE A 15 -1.14 -3.20 16.34
C ILE A 15 0.22 -2.67 16.81
N GLN A 16 0.24 -1.77 17.80
CA GLN A 16 1.47 -1.18 18.33
C GLN A 16 2.45 -2.24 18.83
N SER A 17 1.96 -3.28 19.53
CA SER A 17 2.82 -4.38 19.99
C SER A 17 3.51 -5.14 18.84
N VAL A 18 2.85 -5.29 17.68
CA VAL A 18 3.48 -5.88 16.49
C VAL A 18 4.50 -4.92 15.88
N LEU A 19 4.17 -3.63 15.81
CA LEU A 19 5.09 -2.60 15.32
C LEU A 19 6.37 -2.54 16.15
N ASP A 20 6.25 -2.55 17.48
CA ASP A 20 7.40 -2.48 18.39
C ASP A 20 8.35 -3.65 18.17
N LYS A 21 7.82 -4.86 17.99
CA LYS A 21 8.62 -6.06 17.67
C LYS A 21 9.34 -5.93 16.32
N LEU A 22 8.64 -5.41 15.31
CA LEU A 22 9.19 -5.25 13.97
C LEU A 22 10.27 -4.17 13.89
N MET A 23 10.13 -3.08 14.66
CA MET A 23 11.09 -1.98 14.71
C MET A 23 12.44 -2.40 15.33
N ILE A 24 12.44 -3.38 16.24
CA ILE A 24 13.67 -3.91 16.85
C ILE A 24 14.22 -5.15 16.13
N SER A 25 13.52 -5.66 15.11
CA SER A 25 13.99 -6.85 14.38
C SER A 25 15.19 -6.49 13.49
N ASN A 26 16.24 -7.30 13.59
CA ASN A 26 17.42 -7.20 12.75
C ASN A 26 17.24 -7.88 11.38
N THR A 27 16.05 -8.41 11.09
CA THR A 27 15.76 -9.07 9.81
C THR A 27 14.55 -8.46 9.14
N VAL A 28 14.53 -8.51 7.80
CA VAL A 28 13.37 -8.07 7.03
C VAL A 28 12.21 -9.04 7.22
N GLU A 29 11.11 -8.51 7.74
CA GLU A 29 9.89 -9.20 8.09
C GLU A 29 8.68 -8.43 7.56
N LEU A 30 7.84 -9.14 6.81
CA LEU A 30 6.47 -8.72 6.53
C LEU A 30 5.57 -9.39 7.58
N VAL A 31 4.55 -8.73 8.08
CA VAL A 31 3.55 -9.34 8.96
C VAL A 31 2.18 -9.00 8.42
N LEU A 32 1.39 -10.02 8.11
CA LEU A 32 -0.03 -9.86 7.82
C LEU A 32 -0.77 -9.73 9.15
N LEU A 33 -1.21 -8.51 9.46
CA LEU A 33 -2.01 -8.22 10.65
C LEU A 33 -3.43 -8.71 10.49
N TYR A 34 -3.95 -8.57 9.26
CA TYR A 34 -5.31 -8.94 8.92
C TYR A 34 -5.31 -9.60 7.54
N PRO A 35 -5.32 -10.93 7.47
CA PRO A 35 -5.52 -11.65 6.21
C PRO A 35 -6.86 -11.30 5.58
N ALA A 36 -6.95 -11.40 4.25
CA ALA A 36 -8.17 -11.19 3.48
C ALA A 36 -9.32 -12.05 4.04
N LEU A 37 -10.50 -11.44 4.13
CA LEU A 37 -11.71 -12.10 4.63
C LEU A 37 -12.28 -13.08 3.60
N LYS A 38 -12.06 -12.81 2.31
CA LYS A 38 -12.50 -13.66 1.21
C LYS A 38 -11.61 -13.44 -0.02
N ARG A 39 -11.16 -14.51 -0.67
CA ARG A 39 -10.52 -14.42 -1.99
C ARG A 39 -11.52 -14.01 -3.06
N ARG A 40 -11.07 -13.26 -4.07
CA ARG A 40 -11.90 -12.84 -5.20
C ARG A 40 -12.27 -14.03 -6.11
N ASN A 41 -11.34 -14.94 -6.33
CA ASN A 41 -11.44 -16.13 -7.17
C ASN A 41 -10.41 -17.18 -6.68
N ASP A 42 -10.29 -18.30 -7.40
CA ASP A 42 -9.31 -19.37 -7.10
C ASP A 42 -7.93 -19.12 -7.73
N SER A 43 -7.70 -17.94 -8.30
CA SER A 43 -6.43 -17.58 -8.93
C SER A 43 -5.28 -17.61 -7.94
N LYS A 44 -4.12 -17.96 -8.48
CA LYS A 44 -2.84 -17.97 -7.78
C LYS A 44 -2.14 -16.60 -7.78
N ASN A 45 -2.74 -15.59 -8.41
CA ASN A 45 -2.13 -14.28 -8.58
C ASN A 45 -2.45 -13.37 -7.37
N VAL A 46 -1.41 -12.81 -6.75
CA VAL A 46 -1.50 -11.93 -5.58
C VAL A 46 -0.81 -10.61 -5.89
N THR A 47 -1.49 -9.50 -5.59
CA THR A 47 -0.94 -8.16 -5.80
C THR A 47 -0.39 -7.59 -4.49
N LEU A 48 0.77 -6.94 -4.57
CA LEU A 48 1.51 -6.39 -3.45
C LEU A 48 1.51 -4.86 -3.56
N CYS A 49 0.68 -4.22 -2.76
CA CYS A 49 0.41 -2.80 -2.85
C CYS A 49 1.06 -2.07 -1.68
N GLY A 50 2.22 -1.48 -1.94
CA GLY A 50 2.95 -0.68 -0.95
C GLY A 50 2.46 0.76 -0.93
N GLY A 51 2.21 1.30 0.26
CA GLY A 51 1.74 2.67 0.38
C GLY A 51 1.93 3.25 1.78
N SER A 52 1.94 4.57 1.87
CA SER A 52 1.84 5.22 3.19
C SER A 52 0.42 5.12 3.73
N TYR A 53 -0.61 5.09 2.87
CA TYR A 53 -2.02 5.00 3.26
C TYR A 53 -2.41 6.03 4.34
N ASN A 54 -2.12 7.30 4.08
CA ASN A 54 -2.19 8.39 5.06
C ASN A 54 -3.14 9.54 4.64
N PRO A 55 -4.46 9.31 4.51
CA PRO A 55 -5.17 8.03 4.68
C PRO A 55 -5.28 7.21 3.37
N PHE A 56 -5.79 5.98 3.48
CA PHE A 56 -6.34 5.21 2.35
C PHE A 56 -7.52 5.96 1.72
N HIS A 57 -7.72 5.82 0.42
CA HIS A 57 -8.72 6.58 -0.33
C HIS A 57 -9.14 5.89 -1.62
N ILE A 58 -10.16 6.42 -2.30
CA ILE A 58 -10.74 5.84 -3.53
C ILE A 58 -9.72 5.57 -4.64
N GLY A 59 -8.74 6.45 -4.85
CA GLY A 59 -7.64 6.19 -5.79
C GLY A 59 -6.80 4.94 -5.45
N HIS A 60 -6.59 4.62 -4.17
CA HIS A 60 -5.94 3.36 -3.77
C HIS A 60 -6.87 2.17 -4.02
N GLU A 61 -8.15 2.28 -3.66
CA GLU A 61 -9.14 1.23 -3.91
C GLU A 61 -9.24 0.86 -5.39
N GLU A 62 -9.36 1.86 -6.26
CA GLU A 62 -9.45 1.64 -7.70
C GLU A 62 -8.16 1.04 -8.26
N LEU A 63 -7.01 1.42 -7.71
CA LEU A 63 -5.74 0.76 -8.01
C LEU A 63 -5.76 -0.73 -7.63
N LEU A 64 -6.21 -1.08 -6.43
CA LEU A 64 -6.32 -2.48 -6.01
C LEU A 64 -7.26 -3.27 -6.93
N LYS A 65 -8.44 -2.73 -7.25
CA LYS A 65 -9.41 -3.40 -8.10
C LYS A 65 -8.88 -3.62 -9.51
N LYS A 66 -8.27 -2.57 -10.11
CA LYS A 66 -7.77 -2.63 -11.48
C LYS A 66 -6.58 -3.55 -11.62
N THR A 67 -5.69 -3.60 -10.64
CA THR A 67 -4.55 -4.53 -10.69
C THR A 67 -5.01 -5.97 -10.53
N LEU A 68 -5.95 -6.24 -9.61
CA LEU A 68 -6.55 -7.57 -9.50
C LEU A 68 -7.33 -7.97 -10.76
N GLU A 69 -8.02 -7.04 -11.42
CA GLU A 69 -8.68 -7.33 -12.71
C GLU A 69 -7.65 -7.65 -13.79
N PHE A 70 -6.59 -6.84 -13.89
CA PHE A 70 -5.55 -6.97 -14.90
C PHE A 70 -4.83 -8.32 -14.85
N VAL A 71 -4.56 -8.83 -13.65
CA VAL A 71 -3.87 -10.12 -13.47
C VAL A 71 -4.80 -11.26 -13.09
N ASP A 72 -6.12 -11.07 -13.15
CA ASP A 72 -7.08 -12.03 -12.60
C ASP A 72 -6.72 -12.48 -11.16
N GLY A 73 -6.33 -11.53 -10.30
CA GLY A 73 -5.83 -11.77 -8.95
C GLY A 73 -6.89 -12.13 -7.92
N SER A 74 -6.52 -13.00 -6.97
CA SER A 74 -7.39 -13.45 -5.89
C SER A 74 -7.32 -12.59 -4.64
N GLU A 75 -6.18 -11.92 -4.40
CA GLU A 75 -5.90 -11.19 -3.17
C GLU A 75 -5.00 -9.96 -3.43
N ALA A 76 -5.27 -8.87 -2.72
CA ALA A 76 -4.40 -7.69 -2.67
C ALA A 76 -3.84 -7.47 -1.28
N ILE A 77 -2.52 -7.58 -1.10
CA ILE A 77 -1.85 -7.28 0.15
C ILE A 77 -1.47 -5.80 0.16
N SER A 78 -2.23 -5.00 0.90
CA SER A 78 -1.90 -3.60 1.19
C SER A 78 -0.99 -3.54 2.41
N TYR A 79 0.23 -3.01 2.25
CA TYR A 79 1.18 -2.94 3.37
C TYR A 79 1.82 -1.56 3.52
N ILE A 80 2.15 -1.26 4.78
CA ILE A 80 2.92 -0.07 5.15
C ILE A 80 4.36 -0.47 5.48
N THR A 81 5.30 0.30 4.97
CA THR A 81 6.72 0.17 5.29
C THR A 81 7.08 1.05 6.50
N LEU A 82 7.71 0.47 7.54
CA LEU A 82 8.14 1.17 8.75
C LEU A 82 9.43 1.98 8.55
N ASN A 83 10.49 1.33 8.07
CA ASN A 83 11.79 1.95 7.85
C ASN A 83 11.95 2.31 6.35
N HIS A 84 12.59 3.43 6.04
CA HIS A 84 12.86 3.84 4.65
C HIS A 84 11.61 4.02 3.78
N SER A 85 10.61 4.77 4.25
CA SER A 85 9.61 5.32 3.31
C SER A 85 10.34 6.13 2.24
N LEU A 86 10.09 5.88 0.95
CA LEU A 86 10.77 6.45 -0.22
C LEU A 86 10.80 8.00 -0.24
N GLY A 87 11.55 8.61 0.67
CA GLY A 87 11.69 10.05 0.88
C GLY A 87 10.42 10.81 1.32
N LYS A 88 9.41 10.16 1.92
CA LYS A 88 8.18 10.85 2.36
C LYS A 88 8.13 10.97 3.89
N VAL A 89 8.28 12.18 4.42
CA VAL A 89 7.95 12.45 5.83
C VAL A 89 6.46 12.21 6.03
N VAL A 90 6.12 11.22 6.85
CA VAL A 90 4.73 10.91 7.17
C VAL A 90 4.31 11.75 8.37
N SER A 91 3.32 12.62 8.17
CA SER A 91 2.69 13.44 9.20
C SER A 91 1.18 13.20 9.24
N GLY A 92 0.55 13.44 10.40
CA GLY A 92 -0.91 13.36 10.58
C GLY A 92 -1.38 12.13 11.34
N ALA A 93 -1.08 10.91 10.86
CA ALA A 93 -1.45 9.66 11.52
C ALA A 93 -0.23 8.76 11.74
N SER A 94 -0.15 8.14 12.93
CA SER A 94 0.85 7.15 13.28
C SER A 94 0.74 5.87 12.42
N PHE A 95 1.76 5.01 12.45
CA PHE A 95 1.68 3.70 11.78
C PHE A 95 0.50 2.87 12.26
N ALA A 96 0.27 2.81 13.58
CA ALA A 96 -0.82 2.04 14.16
C ALA A 96 -2.20 2.53 13.69
N GLU A 97 -2.38 3.85 13.63
CA GLU A 97 -3.64 4.46 13.16
C GLU A 97 -3.89 4.20 11.68
N ARG A 98 -2.84 4.24 10.84
CA ARG A 98 -2.97 3.95 9.41
C ARG A 98 -3.32 2.49 9.15
N LEU A 99 -2.69 1.56 9.88
CA LEU A 99 -3.04 0.14 9.83
C LEU A 99 -4.47 -0.11 10.33
N TYR A 100 -4.91 0.62 11.36
CA TYR A 100 -6.29 0.54 11.83
C TYR A 100 -7.29 1.07 10.78
N MET A 101 -7.00 2.19 10.11
CA MET A 101 -7.82 2.69 9.00
C MET A 101 -7.90 1.69 7.84
N LEU A 102 -6.78 1.03 7.48
CA LEU A 102 -6.79 -0.05 6.50
C LEU A 102 -7.65 -1.24 6.93
N ARG A 103 -7.66 -1.58 8.22
CA ARG A 103 -8.54 -2.63 8.75
C ARG A 103 -10.03 -2.28 8.60
N LEU A 104 -10.41 -1.01 8.79
CA LEU A 104 -11.78 -0.56 8.52
C LEU A 104 -12.13 -0.74 7.03
N GLU A 105 -11.22 -0.39 6.13
CA GLU A 105 -11.43 -0.56 4.68
C GLU A 105 -11.53 -2.02 4.26
N GLN A 106 -10.76 -2.93 4.89
CA GLN A 106 -10.82 -4.36 4.61
C GLN A 106 -12.20 -4.97 4.87
N GLN A 107 -12.94 -4.46 5.86
CA GLN A 107 -14.31 -4.95 6.12
C GLN A 107 -15.23 -4.71 4.92
N ARG A 108 -14.96 -3.67 4.13
CA ARG A 108 -15.67 -3.35 2.88
C ARG A 108 -15.03 -4.00 1.65
N LEU A 109 -13.70 -4.16 1.66
CA LEU A 109 -12.91 -4.79 0.60
C LEU A 109 -12.39 -6.16 1.07
N PRO A 110 -13.22 -7.22 1.06
CA PRO A 110 -12.88 -8.48 1.72
C PRO A 110 -11.69 -9.23 1.10
N PHE A 111 -11.31 -8.89 -0.14
CA PHE A 111 -10.14 -9.43 -0.83
C PHE A 111 -8.82 -8.76 -0.45
N MET A 112 -8.88 -7.67 0.33
CA MET A 112 -7.69 -6.95 0.77
C MET A 112 -7.11 -7.59 2.02
N SER A 113 -5.85 -7.95 2.01
CA SER A 113 -5.04 -8.20 3.20
C SER A 113 -4.36 -6.92 3.66
N VAL A 114 -4.13 -6.79 4.96
CA VAL A 114 -3.44 -5.65 5.56
C VAL A 114 -2.18 -6.13 6.27
N GLY A 115 -1.04 -5.59 5.86
CA GLY A 115 0.26 -5.96 6.39
C GLY A 115 1.15 -4.78 6.73
N VAL A 116 2.30 -5.11 7.31
CA VAL A 116 3.36 -4.16 7.64
C VAL A 116 4.70 -4.82 7.37
N ILE A 117 5.64 -4.07 6.79
CA ILE A 117 7.01 -4.52 6.54
C ILE A 117 8.00 -3.57 7.20
N ASN A 118 9.04 -4.12 7.84
CA ASN A 118 10.01 -3.33 8.60
C ASN A 118 11.20 -2.82 7.79
N ASP A 119 11.31 -3.12 6.49
CA ASP A 119 12.34 -2.58 5.60
C ASP A 119 11.69 -2.06 4.32
N GLY A 120 12.18 -0.93 3.81
CA GLY A 120 11.69 -0.20 2.63
C GLY A 120 12.29 -0.61 1.30
N PHE A 121 13.37 -1.37 1.32
CA PHE A 121 14.06 -1.74 0.09
C PHE A 121 13.48 -3.02 -0.52
N TYR A 122 12.87 -2.88 -1.70
CA TYR A 122 12.25 -3.96 -2.47
C TYR A 122 13.17 -5.18 -2.74
N ARG A 123 14.51 -5.01 -2.62
CA ARG A 123 15.53 -6.05 -2.82
C ARG A 123 15.32 -7.34 -2.01
N ASN A 124 14.71 -7.25 -0.83
CA ASN A 124 14.61 -8.38 0.11
C ASN A 124 13.18 -8.93 0.29
N TRP A 125 12.18 -8.27 -0.28
CA TRP A 125 10.79 -8.54 0.07
C TRP A 125 10.29 -9.86 -0.53
N PHE A 126 10.59 -10.13 -1.80
CA PHE A 126 9.99 -11.25 -2.53
C PHE A 126 10.35 -12.63 -1.97
N HIS A 127 11.61 -12.80 -1.54
CA HIS A 127 12.05 -14.04 -0.91
C HIS A 127 11.37 -14.29 0.44
N LYS A 128 10.96 -13.22 1.15
CA LYS A 128 10.26 -13.33 2.42
C LYS A 128 8.76 -13.53 2.24
N LEU A 129 8.17 -12.96 1.18
CA LEU A 129 6.78 -13.15 0.80
C LEU A 129 6.42 -14.63 0.58
N LYS A 130 7.34 -15.39 -0.04
CA LYS A 130 7.20 -16.86 -0.19
C LYS A 130 7.04 -17.61 1.14
N LYS A 131 7.41 -17.02 2.29
CA LYS A 131 7.20 -17.66 3.60
C LYS A 131 5.75 -17.59 4.09
N PHE A 132 4.96 -16.59 3.66
CA PHE A 132 3.55 -16.46 4.07
C PHE A 132 2.64 -17.41 3.32
N HIS A 133 3.01 -17.71 2.08
CA HIS A 133 2.35 -18.70 1.27
C HIS A 133 3.40 -19.68 0.76
N PRO A 134 3.75 -20.69 1.58
CA PRO A 134 4.77 -21.68 1.24
C PRO A 134 4.37 -22.57 0.05
N SER A 135 3.13 -22.47 -0.46
CA SER A 135 2.79 -23.10 -1.73
C SER A 135 3.64 -22.47 -2.82
N GLU A 136 4.41 -23.29 -3.53
CA GLU A 136 5.23 -22.92 -4.70
C GLU A 136 4.41 -22.34 -5.88
N GLU A 137 3.11 -22.18 -5.68
CA GLU A 137 2.14 -21.93 -6.73
C GLU A 137 1.69 -20.47 -6.87
N LEU A 138 2.00 -19.57 -5.92
CA LEU A 138 1.52 -18.18 -6.02
C LEU A 138 2.41 -17.31 -6.91
N ASN A 139 1.78 -16.53 -7.78
CA ASN A 139 2.42 -15.50 -8.58
C ASN A 139 2.22 -14.14 -7.92
N TYR A 140 3.30 -13.41 -7.68
CA TYR A 140 3.25 -12.09 -7.05
C TYR A 140 3.44 -10.99 -8.08
N PHE A 141 2.70 -9.90 -7.91
CA PHE A 141 2.78 -8.69 -8.74
C PHE A 141 2.99 -7.47 -7.83
N CYS A 142 4.06 -6.70 -8.05
CA CYS A 142 4.26 -5.45 -7.31
C CYS A 142 3.40 -4.35 -7.92
N VAL A 143 2.72 -3.56 -7.09
CA VAL A 143 1.81 -2.50 -7.54
C VAL A 143 2.24 -1.16 -6.95
N MET A 144 2.28 -0.12 -7.79
CA MET A 144 2.44 1.26 -7.33
C MET A 144 1.93 2.30 -8.33
N GLY A 145 1.83 3.56 -7.89
CA GLY A 145 1.62 4.69 -8.79
C GLY A 145 2.89 5.07 -9.53
N ALA A 146 2.76 5.59 -10.75
CA ALA A 146 3.86 6.05 -11.59
C ALA A 146 4.74 7.11 -10.90
N ASP A 147 4.16 7.93 -10.01
CA ASP A 147 4.90 8.93 -9.24
C ASP A 147 5.95 8.36 -8.27
N LEU A 148 5.81 7.08 -7.91
CA LEU A 148 6.74 6.38 -7.01
C LEU A 148 7.77 5.53 -7.75
N PHE A 149 7.52 5.17 -9.01
CA PHE A 149 8.38 4.25 -9.75
C PHE A 149 9.82 4.75 -9.93
N PRO A 150 10.08 6.04 -10.25
CA PRO A 150 11.45 6.55 -10.28
C PRO A 150 12.20 6.38 -8.95
N ARG A 151 11.49 6.48 -7.82
CA ARG A 151 12.10 6.33 -6.48
C ARG A 151 12.53 4.90 -6.18
N VAL A 152 11.91 3.91 -6.82
CA VAL A 152 12.36 2.51 -6.75
C VAL A 152 13.74 2.38 -7.39
N ILE A 153 13.93 3.05 -8.53
CA ILE A 153 15.18 3.02 -9.29
C ILE A 153 16.26 3.81 -8.54
N GLU A 154 15.96 5.03 -8.12
CA GLU A 154 16.88 5.93 -7.38
C GLU A 154 17.28 5.37 -6.01
N GLY A 155 16.38 4.64 -5.35
CA GLY A 155 16.59 4.10 -4.01
C GLY A 155 17.42 2.82 -3.97
N ASN A 156 17.84 2.25 -5.10
CA ASN A 156 18.55 0.97 -5.15
C ASN A 156 19.75 1.02 -6.11
N ASN A 157 20.77 0.20 -5.84
CA ASN A 157 21.91 0.06 -6.73
C ASN A 157 21.52 -0.75 -7.96
N GLU A 158 22.18 -0.52 -9.10
CA GLU A 158 21.91 -1.29 -10.33
C GLU A 158 22.10 -2.81 -10.13
N SER A 159 23.03 -3.20 -9.25
CA SER A 159 23.23 -4.61 -8.86
C SER A 159 22.02 -5.27 -8.20
N ASP A 160 21.07 -4.48 -7.69
CA ASP A 160 19.85 -4.97 -7.06
C ASP A 160 18.69 -5.15 -8.07
N TYR A 161 18.79 -4.62 -9.29
CA TYR A 161 17.73 -4.68 -10.30
C TYR A 161 17.27 -6.10 -10.64
N PRO A 162 18.15 -7.12 -10.79
CA PRO A 162 17.69 -8.49 -10.98
C PRO A 162 16.76 -8.99 -9.87
N LYS A 163 16.99 -8.57 -8.62
CA LYS A 163 16.16 -8.96 -7.48
C LYS A 163 14.86 -8.16 -7.44
N ILE A 164 14.92 -6.85 -7.72
CA ILE A 164 13.76 -5.95 -7.72
C ILE A 164 12.78 -6.34 -8.83
N PHE A 165 13.27 -6.60 -10.03
CA PHE A 165 12.48 -7.01 -11.19
C PHE A 165 12.36 -8.55 -11.33
N SER A 166 12.60 -9.30 -10.24
CA SER A 166 12.37 -10.75 -10.22
C SER A 166 10.89 -11.14 -10.23
N ILE A 167 10.00 -10.18 -10.04
CA ILE A 167 8.55 -10.33 -10.22
C ILE A 167 8.01 -9.21 -11.12
N PRO A 168 6.83 -9.39 -11.75
CA PRO A 168 6.21 -8.34 -12.53
C PRO A 168 5.78 -7.12 -11.69
N TRP A 169 5.84 -5.95 -12.32
CA TRP A 169 5.49 -4.64 -11.78
C TRP A 169 4.32 -4.06 -12.56
N LEU A 170 3.29 -3.65 -11.83
CA LEU A 170 2.10 -2.99 -12.33
C LEU A 170 2.14 -1.54 -11.87
N VAL A 171 2.42 -0.64 -12.81
CA VAL A 171 2.61 0.78 -12.53
C VAL A 171 1.42 1.58 -13.04
N ALA A 172 0.68 2.18 -12.12
CA ALA A 172 -0.54 2.89 -12.46
C ALA A 172 -0.29 4.33 -12.90
N LYS A 173 -0.91 4.72 -14.02
CA LYS A 173 -0.84 6.07 -14.55
C LYS A 173 -1.48 7.08 -13.57
N ARG A 174 -0.78 8.20 -13.28
CA ARG A 174 -1.26 9.27 -12.37
C ARG A 174 -0.85 10.64 -12.87
N GLY A 175 -1.68 11.66 -12.71
CA GLY A 175 -1.34 13.02 -13.19
C GLY A 175 -1.14 13.09 -14.70
N GLY A 176 -1.78 12.18 -15.45
CA GLY A 176 -1.53 12.01 -16.88
C GLY A 176 -0.18 11.38 -17.24
N LYS A 177 0.65 10.99 -16.26
CA LYS A 177 1.98 10.40 -16.46
C LYS A 177 1.99 8.88 -16.25
N ALA A 178 2.51 8.16 -17.22
CA ALA A 178 2.90 6.76 -17.14
C ALA A 178 4.35 6.64 -16.62
N TYR A 179 4.85 5.40 -16.44
CA TYR A 179 6.19 5.19 -15.88
C TYR A 179 7.32 5.55 -16.85
N ASP A 180 7.05 5.42 -18.15
CA ASP A 180 7.94 5.70 -19.27
C ASP A 180 8.01 7.20 -19.63
N ASP A 181 7.12 8.02 -19.05
CA ASP A 181 7.23 9.48 -19.08
C ASP A 181 8.37 10.01 -18.18
N PHE A 182 8.98 9.15 -17.36
CA PHE A 182 10.13 9.47 -16.52
C PHE A 182 11.43 9.01 -17.15
N LEU A 183 12.54 9.64 -16.78
CA LEU A 183 13.87 9.20 -17.21
C LEU A 183 14.19 7.84 -16.59
N ILE A 184 14.10 6.78 -17.38
CA ILE A 184 14.47 5.42 -16.98
C ILE A 184 15.94 5.18 -17.39
N PRO A 185 16.84 4.84 -16.43
CA PRO A 185 18.22 4.50 -16.76
C PRO A 185 18.30 3.32 -17.73
N LYS A 186 19.30 3.33 -18.62
CA LYS A 186 19.52 2.24 -19.59
C LYS A 186 19.72 0.88 -18.92
N SER A 187 20.20 0.86 -17.67
CA SER A 187 20.36 -0.35 -16.86
C SER A 187 19.03 -1.04 -16.52
N VAL A 188 17.89 -0.36 -16.66
CA VAL A 188 16.55 -0.96 -16.50
C VAL A 188 16.02 -1.60 -17.78
N ASN A 189 16.59 -1.29 -18.96
CA ASN A 189 16.13 -1.81 -20.26
C ASN A 189 15.90 -3.34 -20.30
N PRO A 190 16.77 -4.18 -19.71
CA PRO A 190 16.58 -5.63 -19.70
C PRO A 190 15.31 -6.11 -18.97
N TYR A 191 14.71 -5.25 -18.14
CA TYR A 191 13.56 -5.57 -17.28
C TYR A 191 12.26 -4.92 -17.73
N LEU A 192 12.23 -4.20 -18.86
CA LEU A 192 11.03 -3.49 -19.32
C LEU A 192 9.83 -4.42 -19.57
N ASN A 193 10.07 -5.67 -19.97
CA ASN A 193 9.04 -6.69 -20.11
C ASN A 193 8.40 -7.12 -18.77
N MET A 194 9.05 -6.81 -17.65
CA MET A 194 8.53 -7.05 -16.30
C MET A 194 7.69 -5.88 -15.80
N ILE A 195 7.53 -4.80 -16.57
CA ILE A 195 6.82 -3.59 -16.15
C ILE A 195 5.62 -3.38 -17.08
N SER A 196 4.44 -3.23 -16.50
CA SER A 196 3.20 -2.99 -17.24
C SER A 196 2.47 -1.80 -16.66
N SER A 197 1.92 -0.96 -17.56
CA SER A 197 1.08 0.16 -17.17
C SER A 197 -0.34 -0.31 -16.86
N VAL A 198 -0.88 0.10 -15.72
CA VAL A 198 -2.28 -0.14 -15.36
C VAL A 198 -3.08 1.16 -15.47
N PRO A 199 -4.17 1.19 -16.26
CA PRO A 199 -5.01 2.38 -16.36
C PRO A 199 -5.83 2.57 -15.09
N LEU A 200 -5.94 3.82 -14.63
CA LEU A 200 -6.87 4.24 -13.60
C LEU A 200 -8.00 5.09 -14.21
N PRO A 201 -9.22 5.03 -13.66
CA PRO A 201 -10.30 5.93 -14.06
C PRO A 201 -9.91 7.41 -13.95
N GLU A 202 -10.36 8.21 -14.91
CA GLU A 202 -10.05 9.65 -14.98
C GLU A 202 -10.45 10.43 -13.73
N ASN A 203 -11.54 10.03 -13.07
CA ASN A 203 -12.04 10.68 -11.86
C ASN A 203 -11.25 10.35 -10.58
N VAL A 204 -10.33 9.38 -10.60
CA VAL A 204 -9.58 8.96 -9.39
C VAL A 204 -8.06 9.00 -9.56
N LYS A 205 -7.54 9.08 -10.79
CA LYS A 205 -6.09 9.04 -11.09
C LYS A 205 -5.29 10.15 -10.40
N ASP A 206 -5.93 11.29 -10.11
CA ASP A 206 -5.32 12.47 -9.50
C ASP A 206 -5.61 12.61 -8.00
N VAL A 207 -6.43 11.71 -7.44
CA VAL A 207 -6.70 11.69 -6.00
C VAL A 207 -5.43 11.24 -5.27
N SER A 208 -4.96 12.05 -4.33
CA SER A 208 -3.77 11.76 -3.52
C SER A 208 -4.00 12.02 -2.03
N SER A 209 -3.33 11.25 -1.18
CA SER A 209 -3.35 11.47 0.27
C SER A 209 -2.91 12.89 0.65
N SER A 210 -1.99 13.51 -0.08
CA SER A 210 -1.58 14.90 0.18
C SER A 210 -2.72 15.89 -0.05
N GLY A 211 -3.47 15.76 -1.15
CA GLY A 211 -4.65 16.58 -1.41
C GLY A 211 -5.75 16.35 -0.37
N LEU A 212 -5.99 15.10 0.01
CA LEU A 212 -7.00 14.76 1.02
C LEU A 212 -6.68 15.29 2.40
N LYS A 213 -5.40 15.33 2.79
CA LYS A 213 -5.00 15.93 4.07
C LYS A 213 -5.41 17.40 4.17
N ASN A 214 -5.39 18.15 3.07
CA ASN A 214 -5.86 19.54 3.08
C ASN A 214 -7.37 19.61 3.32
N ILE A 215 -8.16 18.77 2.65
CA ILE A 215 -9.62 18.69 2.85
C ILE A 215 -9.96 18.26 4.29
N LEU A 216 -9.17 17.34 4.85
CA LEU A 216 -9.35 16.82 6.22
C LEU A 216 -9.04 17.85 7.32
N LYS A 217 -8.19 18.85 7.06
CA LYS A 217 -7.93 19.95 7.99
C LYS A 217 -9.17 20.76 8.23
N ASP A 218 -9.89 21.08 7.15
CA ASP A 218 -11.11 21.90 7.18
C ASP A 218 -12.35 21.12 7.64
N ARG A 219 -12.21 19.80 7.89
CA ARG A 219 -13.30 18.89 8.25
C ARG A 219 -14.46 18.92 7.24
N ASP A 220 -14.16 19.22 5.97
CA ASP A 220 -15.16 19.28 4.91
C ASP A 220 -15.76 17.89 4.68
N SER A 221 -17.08 17.80 4.76
CA SER A 221 -17.85 16.59 4.46
C SER A 221 -17.60 16.00 3.07
N LYS A 222 -17.13 16.81 2.10
CA LYS A 222 -16.70 16.34 0.77
C LYS A 222 -15.60 15.28 0.83
N VAL A 223 -14.88 15.17 1.95
CA VAL A 223 -13.90 14.08 2.12
C VAL A 223 -14.55 12.69 2.04
N LEU A 224 -15.84 12.58 2.37
CA LEU A 224 -16.61 11.33 2.29
C LEU A 224 -16.76 10.79 0.85
N ASP A 225 -16.52 11.63 -0.16
CA ASP A 225 -16.47 11.19 -1.56
C ASP A 225 -15.19 10.38 -1.85
N TYR A 226 -14.19 10.46 -0.98
CA TYR A 226 -12.87 9.88 -1.19
C TYR A 226 -12.46 8.82 -0.16
N ILE A 227 -13.06 8.80 1.03
CA ILE A 227 -12.72 7.86 2.11
C ILE A 227 -13.97 7.26 2.75
N LEU A 228 -13.84 6.07 3.34
CA LEU A 228 -14.93 5.43 4.07
C LEU A 228 -15.42 6.29 5.25
N LYS A 229 -16.74 6.34 5.45
CA LYS A 229 -17.37 7.08 6.57
C LYS A 229 -16.81 6.69 7.94
N ASP A 230 -16.52 5.42 8.17
CA ASP A 230 -15.98 4.96 9.45
C ASP A 230 -14.50 5.33 9.63
N VAL A 231 -13.73 5.42 8.52
CA VAL A 231 -12.39 6.01 8.53
C VAL A 231 -12.48 7.50 8.88
N PHE A 232 -13.41 8.25 8.29
CA PHE A 232 -13.63 9.65 8.64
C PHE A 232 -13.99 9.82 10.12
N LYS A 233 -14.94 9.04 10.65
CA LYS A 233 -15.30 9.06 12.09
C LYS A 233 -14.09 8.77 12.98
N PHE A 234 -13.24 7.81 12.60
CA PHE A 234 -12.01 7.51 13.34
C PHE A 234 -11.07 8.73 13.35
N ILE A 235 -10.82 9.33 12.18
CA ILE A 235 -10.01 10.54 12.03
C ILE A 235 -10.54 11.68 12.90
N SER A 236 -11.84 11.96 12.86
CA SER A 236 -12.45 13.03 13.65
C SER A 236 -12.33 12.80 15.15
N ARG A 237 -12.55 11.56 15.63
CA ARG A 237 -12.46 11.21 17.06
C ARG A 237 -11.05 11.37 17.62
N ARG A 238 -10.05 10.99 16.82
CA ARG A 238 -8.62 11.02 17.17
C ARG A 238 -7.96 12.37 16.87
N ASN A 239 -8.72 13.31 16.30
CA ASN A 239 -8.24 14.61 15.84
C ASN A 239 -7.01 14.52 14.90
N LEU A 240 -7.02 13.55 13.98
CA LEU A 240 -5.90 13.36 13.05
C LEU A 240 -5.93 14.44 11.96
N TYR A 241 -4.75 14.70 11.39
CA TYR A 241 -4.53 15.62 10.28
C TYR A 241 -4.94 17.07 10.55
N GLN A 242 -4.72 17.55 11.79
CA GLN A 242 -4.76 18.98 12.10
C GLN A 242 -3.37 19.59 11.95
#